data_AF-A0A368NQU7-F1
#
_entry.id   AF-A0A368NQU7-F1
#
_cell.length_a   1.000
_cell.length_b   1.000
_cell.length_c   1.000
_cell.angle_alpha   90.00
_cell.angle_beta   90.00
_cell.angle_gamma   90.00
#
_symmetry.space_group_name_H-M   'P 1'
#
loop_
_entity.id
_entity.type
_entity.pdbx_description
1 polymer ?
#
loop_
_entity_poly.entity_id
_entity_poly.type
_entity_poly.pdbx_seq_one_letter_code
_entity_poly.pdbx_strand_id
1 'polypeptide(L)'
;MFIGGCRSTPVNDLNNQSIPPGLSIAQVSKAILKAGNTRGWLMNKVEEGHIVAEIHVRSHFAAVDIRYNEKNYHISYRDSDNLKYDGQNIHKKYNQWVNNLNLDIHNSLLINTL
;
A
#
# COMPACT_ATOMS: atom_id res chain seq x y z
N MET A 1 -30.34 18.69 -6.49
CA MET A 1 -30.02 17.40 -7.14
C MET A 1 -28.51 17.30 -7.27
N PHE A 2 -27.82 16.65 -6.33
CA PHE A 2 -26.36 16.58 -6.33
C PHE A 2 -25.91 15.36 -7.15
N ILE A 3 -25.62 15.55 -8.44
CA ILE A 3 -25.05 14.50 -9.27
C ILE A 3 -23.55 14.41 -8.92
N GLY A 4 -23.24 13.52 -7.97
CA GLY A 4 -21.89 13.21 -7.55
C GLY A 4 -21.09 12.63 -8.71
N GLY A 5 -20.04 13.35 -9.13
CA GLY A 5 -19.12 12.86 -10.15
C GLY A 5 -18.45 11.57 -9.68
N CYS A 6 -18.79 10.45 -10.31
CA CYS A 6 -17.94 9.26 -10.36
C CYS A 6 -16.64 9.63 -11.07
N ARG A 7 -15.67 10.21 -10.34
CA ARG A 7 -14.35 10.48 -10.89
C ARG A 7 -13.41 9.35 -10.51
N SER A 8 -13.12 8.50 -11.48
CA SER A 8 -11.88 7.74 -11.50
C SER A 8 -10.71 8.73 -11.61
N THR A 9 -9.56 8.34 -11.09
CA THR A 9 -8.31 9.10 -11.07
C THR A 9 -7.19 8.18 -11.53
N PRO A 10 -6.09 8.69 -12.10
CA PRO A 10 -4.95 7.85 -12.43
C PRO A 10 -4.52 6.98 -11.24
N VAL A 11 -4.15 5.72 -11.49
CA VAL A 11 -3.54 4.86 -10.48
C VAL A 11 -2.29 5.55 -9.95
N ASN A 12 -2.21 5.69 -8.62
CA ASN A 12 -1.08 6.35 -7.97
C ASN A 12 -0.15 5.31 -7.35
N ASP A 13 0.82 4.84 -8.13
CA ASP A 13 1.91 4.03 -7.62
C ASP A 13 2.89 4.91 -6.84
N LEU A 14 3.25 4.47 -5.64
CA LEU A 14 4.18 5.17 -4.78
C LEU A 14 5.56 4.58 -4.96
N ASN A 15 6.42 5.34 -5.63
CA ASN A 15 7.78 4.91 -5.93
C ASN A 15 8.79 5.53 -4.96
N ASN A 16 9.85 4.78 -4.65
CA ASN A 16 11.04 5.23 -3.93
C ASN A 16 10.74 5.95 -2.59
N GLN A 17 9.83 5.38 -1.80
CA GLN A 17 9.53 5.88 -0.46
C GLN A 17 10.72 5.59 0.46
N SER A 18 11.27 6.63 1.10
CA SER A 18 12.49 6.52 1.89
C SER A 18 12.30 5.76 3.20
N ILE A 19 13.29 4.95 3.57
CA ILE A 19 13.38 4.23 4.85
C ILE A 19 14.45 4.88 5.72
N PRO A 20 14.19 5.11 7.02
CA PRO A 20 15.20 5.59 7.95
C PRO A 20 16.45 4.69 7.97
N PRO A 21 17.66 5.25 8.00
CA PRO A 21 18.88 4.46 8.03
C PRO A 21 18.98 3.65 9.33
N GLY A 22 19.71 2.52 9.29
CA GLY A 22 19.99 1.68 10.46
C GLY A 22 18.97 0.55 10.69
N LEU A 23 17.97 0.40 9.82
CA LEU A 23 17.05 -0.74 9.83
C LEU A 23 17.57 -1.86 8.92
N SER A 24 17.61 -3.08 9.44
CA SER A 24 17.80 -4.29 8.63
C SER A 24 16.57 -4.58 7.76
N ILE A 25 16.76 -5.32 6.67
CA ILE A 25 15.65 -5.75 5.80
C ILE A 25 14.54 -6.50 6.56
N ALA A 26 14.90 -7.26 7.61
CA ALA A 26 13.94 -7.96 8.46
C ALA A 26 13.10 -6.99 9.32
N GLN A 27 13.71 -5.93 9.86
CA GLN A 27 12.99 -4.88 10.59
C GLN A 27 12.05 -4.10 9.67
N VAL A 28 12.50 -3.77 8.45
CA VAL A 28 11.65 -3.14 7.43
C VAL A 28 10.46 -4.03 7.11
N SER A 29 10.69 -5.30 6.81
CA SER A 29 9.63 -6.29 6.54
C SER A 29 8.61 -6.34 7.67
N LYS A 30 9.08 -6.44 8.92
CA LYS A 30 8.23 -6.47 10.12
C LYS A 30 7.40 -5.18 10.27
N ALA A 31 7.99 -4.02 10.01
CA ALA A 31 7.30 -2.74 10.08
C ALA A 31 6.18 -2.64 9.03
N ILE A 32 6.46 -3.04 7.79
CA ILE A 32 5.47 -3.04 6.69
C ILE A 32 4.31 -3.98 7.02
N LEU A 33 4.61 -5.22 7.45
CA LEU A 33 3.59 -6.20 7.84
C LEU A 33 2.71 -5.67 8.99
N LYS A 34 3.32 -5.08 10.02
CA LYS A 34 2.60 -4.51 11.16
C LYS A 34 1.68 -3.37 10.73
N ALA A 35 2.17 -2.44 9.92
CA ALA A 35 1.39 -1.31 9.42
C ALA A 35 0.16 -1.77 8.63
N GLY A 36 0.37 -2.65 7.65
CA GLY A 36 -0.73 -3.16 6.82
C GLY A 36 -1.77 -3.93 7.63
N ASN A 37 -1.34 -4.86 8.49
CA ASN A 37 -2.24 -5.62 9.37
C ASN A 37 -3.07 -4.71 10.28
N THR A 38 -2.43 -3.69 10.88
CA THR A 38 -3.12 -2.71 11.74
C THR A 38 -4.19 -1.93 10.97
N ARG A 39 -3.91 -1.63 9.70
CA ARG A 39 -4.83 -0.90 8.82
C ARG A 39 -5.93 -1.79 8.22
N GLY A 40 -5.87 -3.11 8.41
CA GLY A 40 -6.84 -4.08 7.89
C GLY A 40 -6.50 -4.63 6.51
N TRP A 41 -5.26 -4.47 6.06
CA TRP A 41 -4.75 -5.20 4.90
C TRP A 41 -4.34 -6.62 5.31
N LEU A 42 -4.66 -7.60 4.47
CA LEU A 42 -4.14 -8.95 4.54
C LEU A 42 -2.76 -8.96 3.90
N MET A 43 -1.73 -9.21 4.71
CA MET A 43 -0.34 -9.09 4.29
C MET A 43 0.28 -10.48 4.08
N ASN A 44 0.78 -10.74 2.87
CA ASN A 44 1.45 -11.97 2.52
C ASN A 44 2.89 -11.70 2.07
N LYS A 45 3.88 -12.13 2.86
CA LYS A 45 5.29 -12.06 2.46
C LYS A 45 5.58 -13.18 1.46
N VAL A 46 5.68 -12.83 0.18
CA VAL A 46 5.95 -13.78 -0.90
C VAL A 46 7.41 -14.21 -0.87
N GLU A 47 8.32 -13.25 -0.71
CA GLU A 47 9.76 -13.48 -0.59
C GLU A 47 10.43 -12.34 0.19
N GLU A 48 11.75 -12.42 0.37
CA GLU A 48 12.50 -11.29 0.93
C GLU A 48 12.44 -10.09 0.00
N GLY A 49 12.10 -8.92 0.55
CA GLY A 49 11.94 -7.70 -0.24
C GLY A 49 10.63 -7.61 -1.02
N HIS A 50 9.71 -8.57 -0.91
CA HIS A 50 8.40 -8.51 -1.58
C HIS A 50 7.24 -9.00 -0.70
N ILE A 51 6.25 -8.14 -0.52
CA ILE A 51 4.99 -8.43 0.15
C ILE A 51 3.84 -8.14 -0.81
N VAL A 52 2.86 -9.02 -0.88
CA VAL A 52 1.55 -8.75 -1.49
C VAL A 52 0.60 -8.35 -0.38
N ALA A 53 -0.12 -7.25 -0.57
CA ALA A 53 -1.11 -6.75 0.39
C ALA A 53 -2.47 -6.66 -0.27
N GLU A 54 -3.48 -7.22 0.37
CA GLU A 54 -4.87 -7.25 -0.11
C GLU A 54 -5.81 -6.56 0.86
N ILE A 55 -6.83 -5.87 0.36
CA ILE A 55 -7.87 -5.29 1.20
C ILE A 55 -9.25 -5.51 0.59
N HIS A 56 -10.19 -5.90 1.45
CA HIS A 56 -11.60 -6.04 1.12
C HIS A 56 -12.42 -5.03 1.92
N VAL A 57 -13.12 -4.14 1.23
CA VAL A 57 -13.98 -3.11 1.85
C VAL A 57 -15.36 -3.14 1.23
N ARG A 58 -16.33 -3.69 1.96
CA ARG A 58 -17.69 -3.95 1.46
C ARG A 58 -17.61 -4.82 0.19
N SER A 59 -18.03 -4.30 -0.96
CA SER A 59 -17.96 -4.97 -2.26
C SER A 59 -16.73 -4.58 -3.09
N HIS A 60 -15.73 -3.92 -2.52
CA HIS A 60 -14.52 -3.49 -3.24
C HIS A 60 -13.33 -4.34 -2.80
N PHE A 61 -12.47 -4.66 -3.76
CA PHE A 61 -11.21 -5.36 -3.55
C PHE A 61 -10.06 -4.60 -4.20
N ALA A 62 -8.91 -4.58 -3.53
CA ALA A 62 -7.65 -4.12 -4.11
C ALA A 62 -6.49 -4.98 -3.61
N ALA A 63 -5.54 -5.23 -4.50
CA ALA A 63 -4.24 -5.82 -4.19
C ALA A 63 -3.12 -4.89 -4.65
N VAL A 64 -2.06 -4.82 -3.86
CA VAL A 64 -0.83 -4.09 -4.20
C VAL A 64 0.40 -4.96 -3.97
N ASP A 65 1.42 -4.73 -4.78
CA ASP A 65 2.77 -5.25 -4.56
C ASP A 65 3.58 -4.21 -3.79
N ILE A 66 4.17 -4.63 -2.66
CA ILE A 66 5.07 -3.83 -1.85
C ILE A 66 6.48 -4.40 -1.97
N ARG A 67 7.32 -3.73 -2.77
CA ARG A 67 8.74 -4.11 -2.93
C ARG A 67 9.63 -3.21 -2.09
N TYR A 68 10.52 -3.79 -1.30
CA TYR A 68 11.33 -3.06 -0.32
C TYR A 68 12.75 -3.59 -0.20
N ASN A 69 13.64 -2.72 0.27
CA ASN A 69 14.99 -3.05 0.74
C ASN A 69 15.27 -2.24 2.02
N GLU A 70 16.53 -2.08 2.41
CA GLU A 70 16.93 -1.33 3.61
C GLU A 70 16.82 0.20 3.46
N LYS A 71 16.73 0.70 2.22
CA LYS A 71 16.80 2.13 1.89
C LYS A 71 15.46 2.71 1.41
N ASN A 72 14.68 1.91 0.69
CA ASN A 72 13.41 2.37 0.14
C ASN A 72 12.40 1.23 -0.03
N TYR A 73 11.14 1.62 -0.25
CA TYR A 73 10.07 0.74 -0.69
C TYR A 73 9.19 1.39 -1.76
N HIS A 74 8.43 0.54 -2.44
CA HIS A 74 7.51 0.88 -3.52
C HIS A 74 6.18 0.21 -3.26
N ILE A 75 5.07 0.89 -3.55
CA ILE A 75 3.73 0.31 -3.55
C ILE A 75 3.16 0.47 -4.95
N SER A 76 2.97 -0.64 -5.66
CA SER A 76 2.43 -0.66 -7.02
C SER A 76 1.11 -1.41 -7.08
N TYR A 77 0.21 -0.95 -7.93
CA TYR A 77 -1.02 -1.66 -8.25
C TYR A 77 -0.74 -3.08 -8.73
N ARG A 78 -1.50 -4.04 -8.19
CA ARG A 78 -1.45 -5.44 -8.61
C ARG A 78 -2.76 -5.88 -9.24
N ASP A 79 -3.87 -5.68 -8.53
CA ASP A 79 -5.20 -6.10 -8.99
C ASP A 79 -6.31 -5.32 -8.27
N SER A 80 -7.52 -5.34 -8.82
CA SER A 80 -8.71 -4.82 -8.17
C SER A 80 -10.02 -5.37 -8.72
N ASP A 81 -11.04 -5.39 -7.86
CA ASP A 81 -12.42 -5.65 -8.26
C ASP A 81 -13.34 -4.54 -7.75
N ASN A 82 -14.35 -4.21 -8.56
CA ASN A 82 -15.33 -3.16 -8.34
C ASN A 82 -14.71 -1.76 -8.08
N LEU A 83 -13.51 -1.49 -8.62
CA LEU A 83 -12.84 -0.18 -8.54
C LEU A 83 -12.75 0.54 -9.89
N LYS A 84 -13.43 0.03 -10.92
CA LYS A 84 -13.48 0.65 -12.27
C LYS A 84 -12.08 0.89 -12.84
N TYR A 85 -11.17 -0.06 -12.66
CA TYR A 85 -9.85 0.01 -13.26
C TYR A 85 -9.96 -0.17 -14.77
N ASP A 86 -9.40 0.76 -15.54
CA ASP A 86 -9.45 0.76 -17.01
C ASP A 86 -8.07 0.57 -17.67
N GLY A 87 -7.06 0.19 -16.88
CA GLY A 87 -5.66 0.13 -17.30
C GLY A 87 -4.85 1.38 -16.90
N GLN A 88 -5.51 2.52 -16.65
CA GLN A 88 -4.83 3.79 -16.33
C GLN A 88 -5.44 4.49 -15.11
N ASN A 89 -6.77 4.51 -15.01
CA ASN A 89 -7.53 5.16 -13.97
C ASN A 89 -8.24 4.13 -13.10
N ILE A 90 -8.50 4.53 -11.86
CA ILE A 90 -9.16 3.72 -10.83
C ILE A 90 -10.01 4.62 -9.94
N HIS A 91 -11.02 4.05 -9.29
CA HIS A 91 -11.83 4.77 -8.33
C HIS A 91 -10.96 5.38 -7.21
N LYS A 92 -11.16 6.66 -6.89
CA LYS A 92 -10.36 7.44 -5.93
C LYS A 92 -10.11 6.77 -4.56
N LYS A 93 -11.00 5.85 -4.14
CA LYS A 93 -10.85 5.09 -2.90
C LYS A 93 -9.59 4.24 -2.87
N TYR A 94 -9.19 3.68 -4.02
CA TYR A 94 -7.93 2.95 -4.15
C TYR A 94 -6.75 3.81 -3.71
N ASN A 95 -6.58 4.98 -4.35
CA ASN A 95 -5.49 5.90 -4.03
C ASN A 95 -5.55 6.36 -2.56
N GLN A 96 -6.76 6.54 -2.00
CA GLN A 96 -6.91 6.81 -0.57
C GLN A 96 -6.41 5.66 0.31
N TRP A 97 -6.71 4.40 -0.02
CA TRP A 97 -6.23 3.24 0.74
C TRP A 97 -4.71 3.08 0.65
N VAL A 98 -4.13 3.23 -0.55
CA VAL A 98 -2.68 3.17 -0.77
C VAL A 98 -1.95 4.28 -0.01
N ASN A 99 -2.44 5.51 -0.07
CA ASN A 99 -1.83 6.63 0.65
C ASN A 99 -1.89 6.43 2.18
N ASN A 100 -2.99 5.88 2.68
CA ASN A 100 -3.11 5.56 4.10
C ASN A 100 -2.14 4.46 4.53
N LEU A 101 -2.04 3.38 3.73
CA LEU A 101 -1.06 2.33 3.96
C LEU A 101 0.37 2.89 4.00
N ASN A 102 0.72 3.78 3.08
CA ASN A 102 2.02 4.46 3.05
C ASN A 102 2.31 5.25 4.32
N LEU A 103 1.33 6.04 4.80
CA LEU A 103 1.47 6.79 6.05
C LEU A 103 1.67 5.86 7.25
N ASP A 104 0.90 4.77 7.32
CA ASP A 104 1.00 3.80 8.40
C ASP A 104 2.36 3.04 8.36
N ILE A 105 2.88 2.72 7.17
CA ILE A 105 4.22 2.15 6.99
C ILE A 105 5.29 3.12 7.48
N HIS A 106 5.23 4.39 7.06
CA HIS A 106 6.20 5.41 7.47
C HIS A 106 6.22 5.57 9.01
N ASN A 107 5.05 5.67 9.63
CA ASN A 107 4.93 5.73 11.09
C ASN A 107 5.49 4.48 11.76
N SER A 108 5.21 3.28 11.22
CA SER A 108 5.73 2.04 11.77
C SER A 108 7.26 1.94 11.64
N LEU A 109 7.87 2.49 10.60
CA LEU A 109 9.32 2.49 10.44
C LEU A 109 10.00 3.36 11.51
N LEU A 110 9.44 4.53 11.82
CA LEU A 110 9.96 5.44 12.85
C LEU A 110 9.85 4.88 14.28
N ILE A 111 8.85 4.04 14.55
CA ILE A 111 8.72 3.39 15.87
C ILE A 111 9.81 2.33 16.08
N ASN A 112 10.29 1.68 15.02
CA ASN A 112 11.31 0.61 15.13
C ASN A 112 12.75 1.15 15.17
N THR A 113 12.95 2.48 15.11
CA THR A 113 14.26 3.12 15.27
C THR A 113 14.58 3.55 16.71
N LEU A 114 13.62 3.43 17.64
CA LEU A 114 13.77 3.69 19.08
C LEU A 114 14.06 2.38 19.84
#